data_AF-X1SJL3-F1
#
_entry.id   AF-X1SJL3-F1
#
_cell.length_a   1.000
_cell.length_b   1.000
_cell.length_c   1.000
_cell.angle_alpha   90.00
_cell.angle_beta   90.00
_cell.angle_gamma   90.00
#
_symmetry.space_group_name_H-M   'P 1'
#
loop_
_entity.id
_entity.type
_entity.pdbx_description
1 polymer ?
#
loop_
_entity_poly.entity_id
_entity_poly.type
_entity_poly.pdbx_seq_one_letter_code
_entity_poly.pdbx_strand_id
1 'polypeptide(L)'
;MNSDKFSIIIVPSSGGKPLQFLISRVLLYIAVVVLLSFIGINAFFTYGFFSKSYHTSAIANLTEENEFLNSRVSYFASEIENLKDEYVYMADKEREIRTIFNLPEVDPQERALGIGGPLFLPEEIPSYSRQKSYDTESRLDELVRLSSFE
;
A
#
# COMPACT_ATOMS: atom_id res chain seq x y z
N MET A 1 -48.63 -9.40 -42.37
CA MET A 1 -47.57 -10.01 -41.54
C MET A 1 -48.26 -10.94 -40.55
N ASN A 2 -48.15 -12.26 -40.73
CA ASN A 2 -48.87 -13.25 -39.93
C ASN A 2 -48.44 -13.13 -38.46
N SER A 3 -49.42 -12.90 -37.59
CA SER A 3 -49.18 -12.80 -36.14
C SER A 3 -49.34 -14.19 -35.55
N ASP A 4 -48.25 -14.93 -35.48
CA ASP A 4 -48.22 -16.17 -34.70
C ASP A 4 -48.48 -15.81 -33.23
N LYS A 5 -49.60 -16.30 -32.69
CA LYS A 5 -50.05 -16.03 -31.32
C LYS A 5 -49.71 -17.23 -30.47
N PHE A 6 -48.97 -17.01 -29.38
CA PHE A 6 -48.71 -18.05 -28.40
C PHE A 6 -49.88 -18.09 -27.42
N SER A 7 -50.51 -19.25 -27.26
CA SER A 7 -51.59 -19.45 -26.29
C SER A 7 -51.06 -20.19 -25.08
N ILE A 8 -51.07 -19.52 -23.93
CA ILE A 8 -50.77 -20.14 -22.65
C ILE A 8 -52.11 -20.50 -22.02
N ILE A 9 -52.33 -21.79 -21.78
CA ILE A 9 -53.54 -22.32 -21.13
C ILE A 9 -53.13 -22.83 -19.77
N ILE A 10 -53.62 -22.18 -18.71
CA ILE A 10 -53.40 -22.63 -17.34
C ILE A 10 -54.63 -23.45 -16.95
N VAL A 11 -54.43 -24.75 -16.73
CA VAL A 11 -55.48 -25.69 -16.28
C VAL A 11 -55.35 -25.88 -14.76
N PRO A 12 -56.20 -25.25 -13.94
CA PRO A 12 -56.16 -25.46 -12.49
C PRO A 12 -56.72 -26.85 -12.14
N SER A 13 -56.11 -27.53 -11.16
CA SER A 13 -56.53 -28.90 -10.78
C SER A 13 -57.90 -28.97 -10.08
N SER A 14 -58.50 -27.84 -9.69
CA SER A 14 -59.76 -27.78 -8.93
C SER A 14 -61.04 -27.60 -9.76
N GLY A 15 -61.03 -27.94 -11.06
CA GLY A 15 -62.23 -27.88 -11.91
C GLY A 15 -62.68 -26.47 -12.31
N GLY A 16 -61.82 -25.46 -12.17
CA GLY A 16 -62.09 -24.08 -12.60
C GLY A 16 -61.98 -23.88 -14.12
N LYS A 17 -62.64 -22.84 -14.65
CA LYS A 17 -62.57 -22.48 -16.07
C LYS A 17 -61.11 -22.23 -16.49
N PRO A 18 -60.61 -22.83 -17.59
CA PRO A 18 -59.25 -22.62 -18.05
C PRO A 18 -59.06 -21.16 -18.46
N LEU A 19 -58.03 -20.51 -17.89
CA LEU A 19 -57.65 -19.15 -18.25
C LEU A 19 -56.71 -19.26 -19.45
N GLN A 20 -57.17 -18.78 -20.61
CA GLN A 20 -56.39 -18.73 -21.84
C GLN A 20 -55.88 -17.30 -22.06
N PHE A 21 -54.56 -17.13 -22.03
CA PHE A 21 -53.91 -15.88 -22.41
C PHE A 21 -53.27 -16.04 -23.79
N LEU A 22 -53.59 -15.13 -24.69
CA LEU A 22 -53.01 -15.04 -26.03
C LEU A 22 -51.95 -13.95 -26.00
N ILE A 23 -50.67 -14.34 -26.05
CA ILE A 23 -49.55 -13.40 -26.04
C ILE A 23 -49.08 -13.22 -27.48
N SER A 24 -49.04 -11.96 -27.91
CA SER A 24 -48.47 -11.57 -29.21
C SER A 24 -46.95 -11.69 -29.17
N ARG A 25 -46.36 -12.27 -30.22
CA ARG A 25 -44.90 -12.42 -30.36
C ARG A 25 -44.13 -11.11 -30.22
N VAL A 26 -44.73 -10.00 -30.67
CA VAL A 26 -44.16 -8.65 -30.54
C VAL A 26 -43.99 -8.23 -29.07
N LEU A 27 -44.98 -8.57 -28.23
CA LEU A 27 -44.97 -8.24 -26.81
C LEU A 27 -43.85 -8.99 -26.08
N LEU A 28 -43.57 -10.23 -26.51
CA LEU A 28 -42.48 -11.05 -25.99
C LEU A 28 -41.11 -10.45 -26.35
N TYR A 29 -40.91 -10.00 -27.60
CA TYR A 29 -39.67 -9.31 -27.98
C TYR A 29 -39.47 -8.00 -27.22
N ILE A 30 -40.53 -7.20 -27.03
CA ILE A 30 -40.46 -5.98 -26.24
C ILE A 30 -40.07 -6.30 -24.79
N ALA A 31 -40.67 -7.32 -24.18
CA ALA A 31 -40.34 -7.74 -22.82
C ALA A 31 -38.85 -8.15 -22.69
N VAL A 32 -38.32 -8.89 -23.66
CA VAL A 32 -36.89 -9.28 -23.67
C VAL A 32 -35.97 -8.07 -23.82
N VAL A 33 -36.29 -7.14 -24.71
CA VAL A 33 -35.49 -5.91 -24.89
C VAL A 33 -35.52 -5.06 -23.63
N VAL A 34 -36.69 -4.89 -23.00
CA VAL A 34 -36.83 -4.15 -21.74
C VAL A 34 -36.02 -4.82 -20.63
N LEU A 35 -36.06 -6.15 -20.53
CA LEU A 35 -35.31 -6.90 -19.54
C LEU A 35 -33.79 -6.75 -19.73
N LEU A 36 -33.31 -6.84 -20.98
CA LEU A 36 -31.90 -6.62 -21.31
C LEU A 36 -31.45 -5.19 -21.00
N SER A 37 -32.25 -4.17 -21.37
CA SER A 37 -31.97 -2.78 -21.02
C SER A 37 -31.93 -2.57 -19.52
N PHE A 38 -32.87 -3.16 -18.77
CA PHE A 38 -32.91 -3.05 -17.32
C PHE A 38 -31.65 -3.65 -16.67
N ILE A 39 -31.21 -4.82 -17.13
CA ILE A 39 -29.97 -5.46 -16.67
C ILE A 39 -28.76 -4.58 -17.03
N GLY A 40 -28.68 -4.07 -18.26
CA GLY A 40 -27.59 -3.21 -18.70
C GLY A 40 -27.46 -1.91 -17.91
N ILE A 41 -28.58 -1.24 -17.63
CA ILE A 41 -28.61 -0.03 -16.82
C ILE A 41 -28.15 -0.33 -15.39
N ASN A 42 -28.67 -1.40 -14.77
CA ASN A 42 -28.24 -1.78 -13.42
C ASN A 42 -26.74 -2.09 -13.37
N ALA A 43 -26.23 -2.87 -14.32
CA ALA A 43 -24.80 -3.18 -14.40
C ALA A 43 -23.94 -1.93 -14.55
N PHE A 44 -24.35 -0.97 -15.40
CA PHE A 44 -23.66 0.30 -15.57
C PHE A 44 -23.61 1.13 -14.28
N PHE A 45 -24.75 1.24 -13.58
CA PHE A 45 -24.81 1.94 -12.29
C PHE A 45 -23.99 1.24 -11.20
N THR A 46 -24.06 -0.09 -11.11
CA THR A 46 -23.26 -0.86 -10.15
C THR A 46 -21.77 -0.68 -10.39
N TYR A 47 -21.31 -0.76 -11.64
CA TYR A 47 -19.90 -0.57 -11.98
C TYR A 47 -19.42 0.86 -11.67
N GLY A 48 -20.21 1.88 -12.04
CA GLY A 48 -19.87 3.27 -11.76
C GLY A 48 -19.81 3.59 -10.26
N PHE A 49 -20.70 3.02 -9.46
CA PHE A 49 -20.70 3.18 -8.01
C PHE A 49 -19.49 2.49 -7.35
N PHE A 50 -19.18 1.26 -7.76
CA PHE A 50 -18.03 0.52 -7.22
C PHE A 50 -16.68 1.16 -7.60
N SER A 51 -16.53 1.64 -8.84
CA SER A 51 -15.32 2.31 -9.29
C SER A 51 -15.05 3.58 -8.47
N LYS A 52 -16.07 4.41 -8.23
CA LYS A 52 -15.91 5.67 -7.48
C LYS A 52 -15.51 5.44 -6.01
N SER A 53 -16.09 4.44 -5.34
CA SER A 53 -15.73 4.10 -3.97
C SER A 53 -14.31 3.56 -3.85
N TYR A 54 -13.88 2.69 -4.77
CA TYR A 54 -12.54 2.10 -4.71
C TYR A 54 -11.43 3.13 -4.95
N HIS A 55 -11.61 4.02 -5.92
CA HIS A 55 -10.63 5.07 -6.20
C HIS A 55 -10.51 6.08 -5.05
N THR A 56 -11.61 6.42 -4.37
CA THR A 56 -11.59 7.38 -3.26
C THR A 56 -10.85 6.81 -2.05
N SER A 57 -11.11 5.54 -1.70
CA SER A 57 -10.42 4.88 -0.58
C SER A 57 -8.93 4.65 -0.86
N ALA A 58 -8.56 4.29 -2.09
CA ALA A 58 -7.16 4.11 -2.44
C ALA A 58 -6.37 5.42 -2.38
N ILE A 59 -6.95 6.52 -2.87
CA ILE A 59 -6.31 7.85 -2.81
C ILE A 59 -6.17 8.29 -1.35
N ALA A 60 -7.21 8.13 -0.52
CA ALA A 60 -7.17 8.52 0.89
C ALA A 60 -6.09 7.75 1.67
N ASN A 61 -6.00 6.44 1.48
CA ASN A 61 -4.96 5.62 2.13
C ASN A 61 -3.56 6.02 1.67
N LEU A 62 -3.36 6.28 0.37
CA LEU A 62 -2.05 6.69 -0.15
C LEU A 62 -1.63 8.07 0.38
N THR A 63 -2.57 9.01 0.56
CA THR A 63 -2.27 10.31 1.16
C THR A 63 -1.91 10.20 2.63
N GLU A 64 -2.65 9.39 3.40
CA GLU A 64 -2.37 9.15 4.82
C GLU A 64 -1.01 8.48 5.01
N GLU A 65 -0.69 7.49 4.17
CA GLU A 65 0.62 6.82 4.20
C GLU A 65 1.74 7.79 3.85
N ASN A 66 1.57 8.67 2.85
CA ASN A 66 2.58 9.68 2.50
C ASN A 66 2.81 10.68 3.64
N GLU A 67 1.74 11.16 4.28
CA GLU A 67 1.83 12.07 5.42
C GLU A 67 2.55 11.39 6.60
N PHE A 68 2.22 10.13 6.88
CA PHE A 68 2.89 9.34 7.91
C PHE A 68 4.39 9.18 7.61
N LEU A 69 4.77 8.78 6.39
CA LEU A 69 6.17 8.64 6.01
C LEU A 69 6.93 9.97 6.12
N ASN A 70 6.36 11.08 5.65
CA ASN A 70 6.99 12.39 5.74
C ASN A 70 7.20 12.83 7.20
N SER A 71 6.21 12.57 8.07
CA SER A 71 6.36 12.84 9.50
C SER A 71 7.51 12.02 10.11
N ARG A 72 7.66 10.76 9.70
CA ARG A 72 8.69 9.86 10.20
C ARG A 72 10.08 10.26 9.73
N VAL A 73 10.22 10.66 8.47
CA VAL A 73 11.47 11.20 7.91
C VAL A 73 11.87 12.46 8.66
N SER A 74 10.93 13.36 8.91
CA SER A 74 11.19 14.62 9.64
C SER A 74 11.63 14.35 11.08
N TYR A 75 10.98 13.39 11.76
CA TYR A 75 11.37 12.95 13.10
C TYR A 75 12.80 12.39 13.12
N PHE A 76 13.14 11.47 12.21
CA PHE A 76 14.49 10.91 12.16
C PHE A 76 15.55 11.93 11.77
N ALA A 77 15.23 12.89 10.89
CA ALA A 77 16.16 13.97 10.56
C ALA A 77 16.50 14.81 11.80
N SER A 78 15.48 15.17 12.60
CA SER A 78 15.70 15.89 13.86
C SER A 78 16.47 15.06 14.89
N GLU A 79 16.20 13.76 14.99
CA GLU A 79 16.92 12.87 15.89
C GLU A 79 18.40 12.75 15.51
N ILE A 80 18.71 12.67 14.22
CA ILE A 80 20.08 12.65 13.71
C ILE A 80 20.81 13.97 14.02
N GLU A 81 20.12 15.11 13.90
CA GLU A 81 20.67 16.41 14.25
C GLU A 81 21.01 16.49 15.74
N ASN A 82 20.11 16.04 16.61
CA ASN A 82 20.35 15.96 18.05
C ASN A 82 21.53 15.03 18.39
N LEU A 83 21.60 13.85 17.76
CA LEU A 83 22.71 12.92 17.94
C LEU A 83 24.04 13.52 17.50
N LYS A 84 24.04 14.30 16.41
CA LYS A 84 25.24 14.97 15.93
C LYS A 84 25.74 16.01 16.93
N ASP A 85 24.84 16.79 17.51
CA ASP A 85 25.20 17.77 18.54
C ASP A 85 25.73 17.10 19.80
N GLU A 86 25.09 16.01 20.24
CA GLU A 86 25.56 15.21 21.37
C GLU A 86 26.94 14.57 21.08
N TYR A 87 27.16 14.09 19.86
CA TYR A 87 28.46 13.57 19.42
C TYR A 87 29.55 14.64 19.47
N VAL A 88 29.28 15.86 18.99
CA VAL A 88 30.23 16.99 19.06
C VAL A 88 30.56 17.30 20.52
N TYR A 89 29.55 17.35 21.39
CA TYR A 89 29.75 17.55 22.83
C TYR A 89 30.64 16.45 23.44
N MET A 90 30.38 15.18 23.13
CA MET A 90 31.21 14.06 23.61
C MET A 90 32.65 14.15 23.09
N ALA A 91 32.84 14.49 21.81
CA ALA A 91 34.17 14.65 21.22
C ALA A 91 34.97 15.77 21.88
N ASP A 92 34.32 16.88 22.23
CA ASP A 92 34.94 17.98 22.96
C ASP A 92 35.35 17.56 24.38
N LYS A 93 34.50 16.79 25.07
CA LYS A 93 34.83 16.22 26.39
C LYS A 93 35.98 15.22 26.32
N GLU A 94 36.02 14.39 25.28
CA GLU A 94 37.14 13.49 25.04
C GLU A 94 38.46 14.26 24.86
N ARG A 95 38.44 15.36 24.08
CA ARG A 95 39.62 16.20 23.87
C ARG A 95 40.11 16.84 25.18
N GLU A 96 39.18 17.32 26.03
CA GLU A 96 39.48 17.86 27.35
C GLU A 96 40.18 16.81 28.24
N ILE A 97 39.61 15.60 28.32
CA ILE A 97 40.19 14.48 29.07
C ILE A 97 41.58 14.12 28.54
N ARG A 98 41.75 13.99 27.22
CA ARG A 98 43.06 13.67 26.62
C ARG A 98 44.11 14.71 26.94
N THR A 99 43.73 15.99 26.98
CA THR A 99 44.63 17.10 27.35
C THR A 99 45.08 16.98 28.82
N ILE A 100 44.16 16.68 29.74
CA ILE A 100 44.47 16.50 31.18
C ILE A 100 45.42 15.33 31.40
N PHE A 101 45.21 14.21 30.70
CA PHE A 101 46.00 12.98 30.85
C PHE A 101 47.19 12.88 29.87
N ASN A 102 47.45 13.90 29.07
CA ASN A 102 48.50 13.93 28.05
C ASN A 102 48.49 12.71 27.12
N LEU A 103 47.29 12.32 26.68
CA LEU A 103 47.08 11.20 25.76
C LEU A 103 47.27 11.65 24.30
N PRO A 104 47.80 10.78 23.42
CA PRO A 104 47.92 11.10 21.99
C PRO A 104 46.55 11.30 21.34
N GLU A 105 46.49 12.12 20.28
CA GLU A 105 45.29 12.25 19.46
C GLU A 105 45.00 10.94 18.72
N VAL A 106 43.72 10.59 18.59
CA VAL A 106 43.30 9.45 17.75
C VAL A 106 43.37 9.87 16.29
N ASP A 107 43.93 8.99 15.46
CA ASP A 107 43.94 9.14 14.01
C ASP A 107 42.49 9.32 13.50
N PRO A 108 42.20 10.34 12.67
CA PRO A 108 40.89 10.51 12.04
C PRO A 108 40.37 9.26 11.32
N GLN A 109 41.26 8.46 10.72
CA GLN A 109 40.90 7.21 10.04
C GLN A 109 40.45 6.15 11.04
N GLU A 110 41.14 6.00 12.18
CA GLU A 110 40.72 5.09 13.24
C GLU A 110 39.41 5.53 13.90
N ARG A 111 39.20 6.85 14.03
CA ARG A 111 37.95 7.41 14.56
C ARG A 111 36.75 7.16 13.64
N ALA A 112 36.97 7.15 12.32
CA ALA A 112 35.93 6.92 11.32
C ALA A 112 35.47 5.46 11.24
N LEU A 113 36.27 4.49 11.73
CA LEU A 113 35.92 3.07 11.74
C LEU A 113 34.83 2.72 12.77
N GLY A 114 34.47 3.66 13.65
CA GLY A 114 33.43 3.49 14.64
C GLY A 114 33.78 2.51 15.76
N ILE A 115 32.96 2.50 16.81
CA ILE A 115 32.95 1.43 17.81
C ILE A 115 31.99 0.37 17.28
N GLY A 116 32.51 -0.73 16.71
CA GLY A 116 31.67 -1.80 16.16
C GLY A 116 30.51 -2.13 17.09
N GLY A 117 29.27 -1.92 16.61
CA GLY A 117 28.06 -2.16 17.38
C GLY A 117 27.92 -3.64 17.77
N PRO A 118 27.01 -3.97 18.69
CA PRO A 118 26.78 -5.37 19.07
C PRO A 118 26.53 -6.19 17.80
N LEU A 119 27.30 -7.27 17.62
CA LEU A 119 27.01 -8.29 16.62
C LEU A 119 25.63 -8.86 16.97
N PHE A 120 24.60 -8.38 16.28
CA PHE A 120 23.27 -8.97 16.34
C PHE A 120 23.38 -10.36 15.72
N LEU A 121 23.74 -11.35 16.53
CA LEU A 121 23.63 -12.76 16.16
C LEU A 121 22.14 -13.01 15.93
N PRO A 122 21.70 -13.33 14.69
CA PRO A 122 20.29 -13.56 14.44
C PRO A 122 19.95 -14.92 15.03
N GLU A 123 19.31 -14.92 16.20
CA GLU A 123 18.73 -16.13 16.79
C GLU A 123 17.40 -16.54 16.12
N GLU A 124 16.88 -15.74 15.19
CA GLU A 124 15.64 -16.02 14.48
C GLU A 124 15.76 -15.77 12.97
N ILE A 125 15.13 -16.66 12.19
CA ILE A 125 14.99 -16.53 10.73
C ILE A 125 14.38 -15.15 10.43
N PRO A 126 15.12 -14.22 9.79
CA PRO A 126 14.65 -12.85 9.64
C PRO A 126 13.47 -12.80 8.67
N SER A 127 12.42 -12.06 9.05
CA SER A 127 11.33 -11.64 8.16
C SER A 127 11.90 -10.99 6.89
N TYR A 128 11.20 -11.15 5.76
CA TYR A 128 11.57 -10.56 4.46
C TYR A 128 11.89 -9.07 4.53
N SER A 129 11.15 -8.31 5.34
CA SER A 129 11.40 -6.87 5.55
C SER A 129 12.75 -6.62 6.23
N ARG A 130 13.12 -7.42 7.23
CA ARG A 130 14.38 -7.31 7.96
C ARG A 130 15.56 -7.68 7.07
N GLN A 131 15.42 -8.70 6.22
CA GLN A 131 16.44 -9.06 5.23
C GLN A 131 16.67 -7.95 4.19
N LYS A 132 15.59 -7.29 3.74
CA LYS A 132 15.68 -6.17 2.80
C LYS A 132 16.32 -4.92 3.42
N SER A 133 16.06 -4.66 4.70
CA SER A 133 16.73 -3.58 5.45
C SER A 133 18.24 -3.82 5.54
N TYR A 134 18.67 -5.04 5.89
CA TYR A 134 20.10 -5.37 5.95
C TYR A 134 20.80 -5.26 4.58
N ASP A 135 20.17 -5.72 3.50
CA ASP A 135 20.73 -5.55 2.14
C ASP A 135 20.86 -4.07 1.77
N THR A 136 19.86 -3.26 2.12
CA THR A 136 19.85 -1.82 1.86
C THR A 136 20.93 -1.09 2.66
N GLU A 137 21.12 -1.44 3.94
CA GLU A 137 22.20 -0.90 4.78
C GLU A 137 23.57 -1.26 4.21
N SER A 138 23.79 -2.51 3.79
CA SER A 138 25.09 -2.92 3.24
C SER A 138 25.45 -2.18 1.94
N ARG A 139 24.45 -1.91 1.10
CA ARG A 139 24.64 -1.16 -0.15
C ARG A 139 24.87 0.33 0.10
N LEU A 140 24.21 0.90 1.09
CA LEU A 140 24.47 2.29 1.51
C LEU A 140 25.91 2.43 1.99
N ASP A 141 26.38 1.49 2.80
CA ASP A 141 27.74 1.48 3.34
C ASP A 141 28.79 1.31 2.22
N GLU A 142 28.50 0.44 1.24
CA GLU A 142 29.33 0.29 0.03
C GLU A 142 29.38 1.58 -0.80
N LEU A 143 28.24 2.25 -1.00
CA LEU A 143 28.16 3.50 -1.76
C LEU A 143 28.88 4.65 -1.07
N VAL A 144 28.71 4.79 0.25
CA VAL A 144 29.42 5.79 1.06
C VAL A 144 30.92 5.55 0.96
N ARG A 145 31.35 4.29 1.08
CA ARG A 145 32.75 3.91 0.90
C ARG A 145 33.26 4.26 -0.49
N LEU A 146 32.53 3.95 -1.56
CA LEU A 146 32.93 4.29 -2.93
C LEU A 146 33.01 5.80 -3.17
N SER A 147 32.07 6.58 -2.63
CA SER A 147 32.08 8.05 -2.75
C SER A 147 33.23 8.70 -1.98
N SER A 148 33.84 8.00 -1.02
CA SER A 148 34.99 8.51 -0.27
C SER A 148 36.33 8.34 -1.00
N PHE A 149 36.34 7.64 -2.15
CA PHE A 149 37.52 7.39 -2.97
C PHE A 149 37.58 8.19 -4.28
N GLU A 150 36.59 9.06 -4.55
CA GLU A 150 36.65 10.12 -5.58
C GLU A 150 36.98 11.47 -4.94
#